data_AF-M3J462-F1
#
_entry.id   AF-M3J462-F1
#
_cell.length_a   1.000
_cell.length_b   1.000
_cell.length_c   1.000
_cell.angle_alpha   90.00
_cell.angle_beta   90.00
_cell.angle_gamma   90.00
#
_symmetry.space_group_name_H-M   'P 1'
#
loop_
_entity.id
_entity.type
_entity.pdbx_description
1 polymer ?
#
loop_
_entity_poly.entity_id
_entity_poly.type
_entity_poly.pdbx_seq_one_letter_code
_entity_poly.pdbx_strand_id
1 'polypeptide(L)'
;MLNKISIRSQNLKCLRLKGTNFNTITPQNFQIPESLVELSVVAHGKNLLYKSFIFPQNLQILNFHHKLRRIPKVPSKLKNLHIVYDPLKATQSDFAGLPTSLEVLTLKVSTNVKRYMLIPDVSHLVNLKKLYFSSVEFKDCNVESINLDNFPKLLTDLYVNGCRVQKVIGNFTDFPNLKALSLDNNNLNDWLSPLPNEFSFSDTIESISLRGNKLDNDTVRTLVSYLKDTYPNFRQLFVDTTNLSRDMHYLVMERYLVSYRTMHPVLDEPIF
;
A
#
# COMPACT_ATOMS: atom_id res chain seq x y z
N MET A 1 -9.61 -8.24 30.37
CA MET A 1 -9.47 -7.61 29.04
C MET A 1 -9.42 -6.11 29.23
N LEU A 2 -8.44 -5.40 28.66
CA LEU A 2 -8.32 -3.94 28.80
C LEU A 2 -9.39 -3.25 27.94
N ASN A 3 -10.36 -2.59 28.59
CA ASN A 3 -11.49 -1.89 27.96
C ASN A 3 -11.50 -0.37 28.20
N LYS A 4 -10.58 0.12 29.04
CA LYS A 4 -10.36 1.54 29.33
C LYS A 4 -8.88 1.79 29.60
N ILE A 5 -8.35 2.88 29.05
CA ILE A 5 -7.00 3.37 29.29
C ILE A 5 -7.03 4.90 29.49
N SER A 6 -6.30 5.38 30.49
CA SER A 6 -6.09 6.80 30.72
C SER A 6 -4.65 7.02 31.13
N ILE A 7 -3.86 7.63 30.25
CA ILE A 7 -2.45 7.93 30.48
C ILE A 7 -2.26 9.45 30.48
N ARG A 8 -1.65 9.97 31.55
CA ARG A 8 -1.44 11.42 31.77
C ARG A 8 0.04 11.84 31.75
N SER A 9 0.93 11.00 31.24
CA SER A 9 2.37 11.26 31.23
C SER A 9 2.74 12.37 30.24
N GLN A 10 3.35 13.45 30.74
CA GLN A 10 3.84 14.56 29.90
C GLN A 10 5.08 14.19 29.07
N ASN A 11 5.75 13.08 29.40
CA ASN A 11 6.98 12.66 28.73
C ASN A 11 6.79 11.43 27.83
N LEU A 12 5.59 10.83 27.81
CA LEU A 12 5.34 9.66 26.98
C LEU A 12 5.37 10.02 25.49
N LYS A 13 6.35 9.50 24.76
CA LYS A 13 6.50 9.73 23.32
C LYS A 13 5.93 8.60 22.45
N CYS A 14 5.94 7.38 22.95
CA CYS A 14 5.52 6.19 22.21
C CYS A 14 4.56 5.37 23.06
N LEU A 15 3.45 4.95 22.45
CA LEU A 15 2.47 4.06 23.07
C LEU A 15 2.09 2.97 22.08
N ARG A 16 2.37 1.71 22.46
CA ARG A 16 2.04 0.53 21.67
C ARG A 16 1.12 -0.37 22.47
N LEU A 17 -0.09 -0.55 21.98
CA LEU A 17 -1.11 -1.37 22.61
C LEU A 17 -1.36 -2.59 21.72
N LYS A 18 -1.13 -3.78 22.27
CA LYS A 18 -1.40 -5.07 21.59
C LYS A 18 -2.46 -5.85 22.35
N GLY A 19 -3.25 -6.64 21.62
CA GLY A 19 -4.27 -7.51 22.20
C GLY A 19 -5.38 -6.77 22.96
N THR A 20 -5.65 -5.51 22.60
CA THR A 20 -6.76 -4.77 23.22
C THR A 20 -8.11 -5.31 22.74
N ASN A 21 -9.17 -5.07 23.50
CA ASN A 21 -10.54 -5.50 23.15
C ASN A 21 -11.51 -4.31 23.17
N PHE A 22 -11.06 -3.16 22.63
CA PHE A 22 -11.89 -1.97 22.53
C PHE A 22 -12.94 -2.10 21.44
N ASN A 23 -14.17 -2.51 21.77
CA ASN A 23 -15.27 -2.52 20.79
C ASN A 23 -15.44 -1.16 20.09
N THR A 24 -15.32 -0.07 20.85
CA THR A 24 -15.33 1.31 20.34
C THR A 24 -14.28 2.11 21.09
N ILE A 25 -13.48 2.91 20.39
CA ILE A 25 -12.56 3.87 20.98
C ILE A 25 -13.26 5.22 21.09
N THR A 26 -13.43 5.72 22.31
CA THR A 26 -14.05 7.01 22.64
C THR A 26 -13.14 7.85 23.54
N PRO A 27 -13.34 9.17 23.61
CA PRO A 27 -12.59 10.02 24.55
C PRO A 27 -12.74 9.63 26.04
N GLN A 28 -13.79 8.88 26.40
CA GLN A 28 -14.03 8.43 27.77
C GLN A 28 -13.26 7.16 28.14
N ASN A 29 -12.99 6.29 27.16
CA ASN A 29 -12.31 5.01 27.42
C ASN A 29 -10.86 4.97 26.91
N PHE A 30 -10.44 5.97 26.12
CA PHE A 30 -9.10 6.02 25.55
C PHE A 30 -8.55 7.44 25.64
N GLN A 31 -7.82 7.71 26.72
CA GLN A 31 -7.20 9.01 26.97
C GLN A 31 -5.68 8.85 26.89
N ILE A 32 -5.07 9.58 25.96
CA ILE A 32 -3.63 9.57 25.69
C ILE A 32 -3.08 11.00 25.75
N PRO A 33 -1.82 11.19 26.17
CA PRO A 33 -1.28 12.52 26.40
C PRO A 33 -0.89 13.23 25.09
N GLU A 34 -0.93 14.57 25.09
CA GLU A 34 -0.52 15.43 23.96
C GLU A 34 0.97 15.34 23.59
N SER A 35 1.79 14.79 24.50
CA SER A 35 3.21 14.57 24.30
C SER A 35 3.53 13.43 23.33
N LEU A 36 2.53 12.60 22.99
CA LEU A 36 2.66 11.40 22.18
C LEU A 36 3.03 11.74 20.74
N VAL A 37 4.04 11.04 20.23
CA VAL A 37 4.57 11.16 18.86
C VAL A 37 4.22 9.91 18.05
N GLU A 38 4.20 8.74 18.69
CA GLU A 38 3.86 7.46 18.06
C GLU A 38 2.73 6.76 18.82
N LEU A 39 1.72 6.33 18.06
CA LEU A 39 0.63 5.51 18.54
C LEU A 39 0.49 4.27 17.66
N SER A 40 0.61 3.09 18.27
CA SER A 40 0.27 1.82 17.65
C SER A 40 -0.84 1.13 18.44
N VAL A 41 -1.94 0.79 17.75
CA VAL A 41 -3.06 0.05 18.33
C VAL A 41 -3.31 -1.19 17.48
N VAL A 42 -3.07 -2.35 18.09
CA VAL A 42 -3.39 -3.68 17.59
C VAL A 42 -4.33 -4.34 18.59
N ALA A 43 -5.55 -4.59 18.18
CA ALA A 43 -6.62 -5.17 18.97
C ALA A 43 -7.18 -6.42 18.28
N HIS A 44 -8.07 -7.11 18.97
CA HIS A 44 -8.87 -8.17 18.38
C HIS A 44 -10.32 -7.71 18.33
N GLY A 45 -10.90 -7.60 17.12
CA GLY A 45 -12.32 -7.30 16.93
C GLY A 45 -12.65 -6.14 15.99
N LYS A 46 -13.95 -5.83 15.94
CA LYS A 46 -14.52 -4.73 15.15
C LYS A 46 -14.42 -3.43 15.92
N ASN A 47 -13.23 -2.83 15.95
CA ASN A 47 -13.03 -1.58 16.67
C ASN A 47 -13.57 -0.41 15.85
N LEU A 48 -14.59 0.26 16.39
CA LEU A 48 -15.07 1.52 15.83
C LEU A 48 -14.33 2.68 16.48
N LEU A 49 -13.68 3.52 15.68
CA LEU A 49 -13.17 4.78 16.17
C LEU A 49 -14.30 5.82 16.14
N TYR A 50 -14.63 6.38 17.30
CA TYR A 50 -15.72 7.33 17.39
C TYR A 50 -15.37 8.64 16.67
N LYS A 51 -16.34 9.25 15.95
CA LYS A 51 -16.09 10.41 15.07
C LYS A 51 -15.50 11.62 15.80
N SER A 52 -15.79 11.78 17.08
CA SER A 52 -15.29 12.87 17.91
C SER A 52 -13.98 12.55 18.64
N PHE A 53 -13.36 11.39 18.37
CA PHE A 53 -12.04 11.11 18.90
C PHE A 53 -11.01 12.03 18.23
N ILE A 54 -10.19 12.69 19.05
CA ILE A 54 -9.16 13.62 18.60
C ILE A 54 -7.81 13.01 18.98
N PHE A 55 -6.92 12.89 17.99
CA PHE A 55 -5.56 12.46 18.23
C PHE A 55 -4.69 13.62 18.77
N PRO A 56 -3.66 13.32 19.56
CA PRO A 56 -2.65 14.28 19.98
C PRO A 56 -2.08 15.09 18.81
N GLN A 57 -1.93 16.41 18.98
CA GLN A 57 -1.47 17.29 17.90
C GLN A 57 0.00 17.06 17.50
N ASN A 58 0.79 16.44 18.38
CA ASN A 58 2.19 16.10 18.13
C ASN A 58 2.40 14.71 17.52
N LEU A 59 1.31 13.97 17.25
CA LEU A 59 1.40 12.64 16.68
C LEU A 59 1.99 12.70 15.26
N GLN A 60 3.04 11.92 15.02
CA GLN A 60 3.72 11.80 13.74
C GLN A 60 3.55 10.41 13.13
N ILE A 61 3.33 9.38 13.95
CA ILE A 61 3.18 8.00 13.52
C ILE A 61 1.89 7.42 14.11
N LEU A 62 1.02 6.94 13.23
CA LEU A 62 -0.22 6.27 13.60
C LEU A 62 -0.33 4.92 12.89
N ASN A 63 -0.22 3.85 13.67
CA ASN A 63 -0.42 2.48 13.22
C ASN A 63 -1.71 1.93 13.86
N PHE A 64 -2.72 1.69 13.03
CA PHE A 64 -4.04 1.27 13.48
C PHE A 64 -4.45 0.00 12.74
N HIS A 65 -4.14 -1.16 13.32
CA HIS A 65 -4.36 -2.47 12.70
C HIS A 65 -5.79 -2.96 12.98
N HIS A 66 -6.78 -2.13 12.60
CA HIS A 66 -8.21 -2.41 12.72
C HIS A 66 -8.96 -2.02 11.49
N LYS A 67 -10.03 -2.76 11.23
CA LYS A 67 -11.03 -2.45 10.20
C LYS A 67 -11.77 -1.16 10.54
N LEU A 68 -11.23 -0.04 10.10
CA LEU A 68 -11.85 1.27 10.24
C LEU A 68 -12.91 1.45 9.16
N ARG A 69 -14.13 1.88 9.55
CA ARG A 69 -15.19 2.22 8.60
C ARG A 69 -14.96 3.54 7.87
N ARG A 70 -14.11 4.41 8.43
CA ARG A 70 -13.76 5.75 7.94
C ARG A 70 -12.32 6.04 8.29
N ILE A 71 -11.63 6.78 7.43
CA ILE A 71 -10.31 7.33 7.75
C ILE A 71 -10.49 8.38 8.86
N PRO A 72 -9.73 8.29 9.97
CA PRO A 72 -9.84 9.26 11.05
C PRO A 72 -9.36 10.64 10.61
N LYS A 73 -9.88 11.67 11.30
CA LYS A 73 -9.21 12.98 11.29
C LYS A 73 -7.89 12.84 12.04
N VAL A 74 -6.79 12.95 11.31
CA VAL A 74 -5.44 12.87 11.83
C VAL A 74 -4.82 14.27 11.96
N PRO A 75 -3.84 14.48 12.86
CA PRO A 75 -3.23 15.79 13.04
C PRO A 75 -2.35 16.18 11.86
N SER A 76 -2.18 17.49 11.64
CA SER A 76 -1.45 18.03 10.50
C SER A 76 0.06 17.72 10.49
N LYS A 77 0.62 17.23 11.60
CA LYS A 77 2.03 16.81 11.71
C LYS A 77 2.23 15.32 11.40
N LEU A 78 1.18 14.58 11.07
CA LEU A 78 1.28 13.14 10.85
C LEU A 78 2.12 12.84 9.60
N LYS A 79 3.19 12.07 9.77
CA LYS A 79 4.10 11.66 8.70
C LYS A 79 3.84 10.25 8.21
N ASN A 80 3.50 9.34 9.11
CA ASN A 80 3.30 7.93 8.82
C ASN A 80 1.90 7.50 9.24
N LEU A 81 1.12 7.00 8.30
CA LEU A 81 -0.20 6.45 8.54
C LEU A 81 -0.28 5.02 8.03
N HIS A 82 -0.54 4.07 8.91
CA HIS A 82 -0.87 2.69 8.56
C HIS A 82 -2.24 2.35 9.13
N ILE A 83 -3.21 2.09 8.25
CA ILE A 83 -4.56 1.68 8.65
C ILE A 83 -5.09 0.53 7.80
N VAL A 84 -5.98 -0.27 8.40
CA VAL A 84 -6.84 -1.20 7.67
C VAL A 84 -8.20 -0.54 7.43
N TYR A 85 -8.55 -0.31 6.18
CA TYR A 85 -9.77 0.39 5.80
C TYR A 85 -10.84 -0.61 5.36
N ASP A 86 -12.00 -0.62 6.03
CA ASP A 86 -13.16 -1.47 5.68
C ASP A 86 -14.40 -0.58 5.48
N PRO A 87 -14.40 0.26 4.42
CA PRO A 87 -15.54 1.12 4.16
C PRO A 87 -16.75 0.32 3.71
N LEU A 88 -17.94 0.82 4.08
CA LEU A 88 -19.18 0.40 3.44
C LEU A 88 -19.24 0.87 1.98
N LYS A 89 -18.70 2.07 1.72
CA LYS A 89 -18.52 2.65 0.39
C LYS A 89 -17.32 3.59 0.43
N ALA A 90 -16.26 3.27 -0.31
CA ALA A 90 -15.10 4.14 -0.43
C ALA A 90 -15.41 5.31 -1.38
N THR A 91 -15.01 6.52 -1.01
CA THR A 91 -15.17 7.73 -1.83
C THR A 91 -13.91 8.58 -1.77
N GLN A 92 -13.70 9.40 -2.80
CA GLN A 92 -12.52 10.29 -2.86
C GLN A 92 -12.44 11.25 -1.66
N SER A 93 -13.58 11.67 -1.12
CA SER A 93 -13.64 12.56 0.05
C SER A 93 -13.12 11.91 1.34
N ASP A 94 -13.02 10.58 1.41
CA ASP A 94 -12.40 9.90 2.55
C ASP A 94 -10.90 10.21 2.66
N PHE A 95 -10.26 10.51 1.53
CA PHE A 95 -8.81 10.75 1.42
C PHE A 95 -8.46 12.24 1.41
N ALA A 96 -9.40 13.12 1.06
CA ALA A 96 -9.17 14.57 0.95
C ALA A 96 -8.75 15.25 2.28
N GLY A 97 -9.01 14.61 3.42
CA GLY A 97 -8.63 15.11 4.74
C GLY A 97 -7.25 14.68 5.23
N LEU A 98 -6.50 13.91 4.43
CA LEU A 98 -5.16 13.46 4.77
C LEU A 98 -4.16 14.65 4.72
N PRO A 99 -3.25 14.77 5.69
CA PRO A 99 -2.38 15.94 5.78
C PRO A 99 -1.23 15.85 4.78
N THR A 100 -0.86 16.99 4.20
CA THR A 100 0.23 17.09 3.21
C THR A 100 1.62 16.78 3.77
N SER A 101 1.75 16.66 5.10
CA SER A 101 2.98 16.24 5.79
C SER A 101 3.23 14.72 5.74
N LEU A 102 2.28 13.93 5.24
CA LEU A 102 2.46 12.49 5.09
C LEU A 102 3.63 12.17 4.16
N GLU A 103 4.54 11.36 4.66
CA GLU A 103 5.68 10.79 3.94
C GLU A 103 5.42 9.32 3.59
N VAL A 104 4.66 8.59 4.43
CA VAL A 104 4.29 7.18 4.24
C VAL A 104 2.81 6.97 4.48
N LEU A 105 2.14 6.35 3.51
CA LEU A 105 0.74 5.96 3.58
C LEU A 105 0.58 4.48 3.27
N THR A 106 0.16 3.70 4.27
CA THR A 106 -0.22 2.29 4.12
C THR A 106 -1.71 2.13 4.37
N LEU A 107 -2.40 1.73 3.31
CA LEU A 107 -3.84 1.55 3.25
C LEU A 107 -4.14 0.12 2.79
N LYS A 108 -4.55 -0.71 3.74
CA LYS A 108 -5.04 -2.05 3.43
C LYS A 108 -6.55 -2.05 3.42
N VAL A 109 -7.16 -2.15 2.24
CA VAL A 109 -8.61 -2.19 2.09
C VAL A 109 -9.11 -3.62 2.23
N SER A 110 -9.84 -3.89 3.31
CA SER A 110 -10.58 -5.15 3.50
C SER A 110 -12.06 -4.84 3.34
N THR A 111 -12.62 -5.02 2.14
CA THR A 111 -14.06 -4.83 1.93
C THR A 111 -14.68 -6.09 1.36
N ASN A 112 -15.75 -6.55 2.00
CA ASN A 112 -16.62 -7.60 1.46
C ASN A 112 -17.60 -7.04 0.42
N VAL A 113 -17.59 -5.73 0.15
CA VAL A 113 -18.60 -5.06 -0.65
C VAL A 113 -18.18 -5.02 -2.12
N LYS A 114 -18.90 -5.82 -2.92
CA LYS A 114 -18.61 -6.16 -4.32
C LYS A 114 -18.67 -5.02 -5.36
N ARG A 115 -18.84 -3.75 -5.00
CA ARG A 115 -19.33 -2.76 -5.99
C ARG A 115 -18.69 -1.38 -6.06
N TYR A 116 -17.87 -0.96 -5.09
CA TYR A 116 -17.42 0.44 -5.08
C TYR A 116 -15.99 0.54 -4.54
N MET A 117 -15.01 0.36 -5.40
CA MET A 117 -13.68 0.84 -5.07
C MET A 117 -13.04 1.60 -6.22
N LEU A 118 -12.42 2.70 -5.82
CA LEU A 118 -11.63 3.63 -6.60
C LEU A 118 -10.22 3.55 -6.03
N ILE A 119 -9.20 3.67 -6.88
CA ILE A 119 -7.85 3.98 -6.42
C ILE A 119 -7.82 5.48 -6.17
N PRO A 120 -7.59 5.93 -4.92
CA PRO A 120 -7.79 7.31 -4.55
C PRO A 120 -6.80 8.24 -5.25
N ASP A 121 -7.27 9.44 -5.57
CA ASP A 121 -6.41 10.55 -5.92
C ASP A 121 -5.73 11.09 -4.65
N VAL A 122 -4.42 10.90 -4.58
CA VAL A 122 -3.56 11.35 -3.50
C VAL A 122 -2.50 12.33 -3.99
N SER A 123 -2.70 12.94 -5.16
CA SER A 123 -1.80 13.94 -5.77
C SER A 123 -1.53 15.13 -4.84
N HIS A 124 -2.49 15.48 -3.99
CA HIS A 124 -2.36 16.54 -2.99
C HIS A 124 -1.36 16.22 -1.86
N LEU A 125 -0.97 14.95 -1.67
CA LEU A 125 0.01 14.52 -0.67
C LEU A 125 1.44 14.75 -1.18
N VAL A 126 1.79 16.01 -1.39
CA VAL A 126 3.01 16.44 -2.09
C VAL A 126 4.33 15.96 -1.46
N ASN A 127 4.34 15.57 -0.18
CA ASN A 127 5.52 15.03 0.50
C ASN A 127 5.56 13.49 0.56
N LEU A 128 4.57 12.81 -0.02
CA LEU A 128 4.45 11.37 0.05
C LEU A 128 5.57 10.71 -0.76
N LYS A 129 6.36 9.89 -0.07
CA LYS A 129 7.46 9.11 -0.66
C LYS A 129 7.04 7.66 -0.87
N LYS A 130 6.20 7.13 0.02
CA LYS A 130 5.79 5.73 -0.02
C LYS A 130 4.29 5.57 0.03
N LEU A 131 3.73 4.89 -0.95
CA LEU A 131 2.33 4.52 -1.01
C LEU A 131 2.20 3.01 -1.08
N TYR A 132 1.57 2.44 -0.05
CA TYR A 132 1.16 1.04 -0.02
C TYR A 132 -0.36 0.97 -0.02
N PHE A 133 -0.93 0.76 -1.19
CA PHE A 133 -2.35 0.56 -1.37
C PHE A 133 -2.61 -0.89 -1.76
N SER A 134 -3.27 -1.65 -0.90
CA SER A 134 -3.56 -3.05 -1.15
C SER A 134 -5.01 -3.37 -0.86
N SER A 135 -5.61 -4.27 -1.65
CA SER A 135 -6.86 -4.91 -1.27
C SER A 135 -6.79 -6.42 -1.36
N VAL A 136 -7.59 -7.07 -0.51
CA VAL A 136 -7.54 -8.51 -0.27
C VAL A 136 -8.76 -9.28 -0.79
N GLU A 137 -9.84 -8.61 -1.21
CA GLU A 137 -11.17 -9.24 -1.37
C GLU A 137 -11.92 -8.88 -2.67
N PHE A 138 -11.24 -8.48 -3.75
CA PHE A 138 -11.94 -8.33 -5.03
C PHE A 138 -12.16 -9.68 -5.69
N LYS A 139 -13.39 -10.20 -5.54
CA LYS A 139 -13.90 -11.26 -6.40
C LYS A 139 -14.72 -10.73 -7.59
N ASP A 140 -15.28 -9.52 -7.50
CA ASP A 140 -16.26 -9.01 -8.47
C ASP A 140 -16.13 -7.52 -8.87
N CYS A 141 -15.09 -6.78 -8.41
CA CYS A 141 -14.84 -5.40 -8.87
C CYS A 141 -13.72 -5.38 -9.92
N ASN A 142 -13.89 -4.63 -11.01
CA ASN A 142 -12.82 -4.37 -11.95
C ASN A 142 -12.46 -2.89 -11.86
N VAL A 143 -11.30 -2.57 -11.29
CA VAL A 143 -10.70 -1.26 -11.52
C VAL A 143 -10.07 -1.33 -12.90
N GLU A 144 -10.71 -0.69 -13.87
CA GLU A 144 -10.30 -0.82 -15.27
C GLU A 144 -8.89 -0.28 -15.49
N SER A 145 -8.54 0.81 -14.80
CA SER A 145 -7.22 1.44 -14.92
C SER A 145 -6.77 2.16 -13.67
N ILE A 146 -5.45 2.34 -13.54
CA ILE A 146 -4.86 3.33 -12.63
C ILE A 146 -4.41 4.53 -13.45
N ASN A 147 -4.68 5.74 -12.97
CA ASN A 147 -4.13 6.96 -13.56
C ASN A 147 -2.95 7.43 -12.70
N LEU A 148 -1.76 7.50 -13.30
CA LEU A 148 -0.55 7.91 -12.59
C LEU A 148 -0.53 9.40 -12.18
N ASP A 149 -1.43 10.23 -12.73
CA ASP A 149 -1.59 11.62 -12.28
C ASP A 149 -2.28 11.74 -10.92
N ASN A 150 -2.92 10.67 -10.45
CA ASN A 150 -3.51 10.58 -9.12
C ASN A 150 -2.46 10.40 -8.01
N PHE A 151 -1.17 10.33 -8.36
CA PHE A 151 -0.08 10.11 -7.41
C PHE A 151 0.93 11.25 -7.43
N PRO A 152 1.51 11.61 -6.26
CA PRO A 152 2.55 12.62 -6.19
C PRO A 152 3.85 12.11 -6.84
N LYS A 153 4.57 12.99 -7.53
CA LYS A 153 5.74 12.60 -8.33
C LYS A 153 7.02 12.38 -7.49
N LEU A 154 6.97 12.65 -6.17
CA LEU A 154 8.09 12.36 -5.23
C LEU A 154 8.13 10.91 -4.74
N LEU A 155 7.23 10.04 -5.20
CA LEU A 155 7.21 8.64 -4.79
C LEU A 155 8.51 7.92 -5.11
N THR A 156 9.04 7.23 -4.09
CA THR A 156 10.14 6.28 -4.19
C THR A 156 9.64 4.84 -4.20
N ASP A 157 8.46 4.60 -3.60
CA ASP A 157 7.86 3.29 -3.40
C ASP A 157 6.36 3.38 -3.77
N LEU A 158 5.93 2.69 -4.83
CA LEU A 158 4.52 2.63 -5.24
C LEU A 158 4.04 1.18 -5.29
N TYR A 159 3.08 0.86 -4.42
CA TYR A 159 2.51 -0.47 -4.30
C TYR A 159 0.99 -0.34 -4.47
N VAL A 160 0.46 -0.89 -5.54
CA VAL A 160 -0.98 -0.93 -5.85
C VAL A 160 -1.37 -2.38 -6.09
N ASN A 161 -1.59 -3.10 -5.00
CA ASN A 161 -1.69 -4.56 -5.01
C ASN A 161 -3.13 -5.03 -4.85
N GLY A 162 -3.49 -6.12 -5.53
CA GLY A 162 -4.76 -6.78 -5.33
C GLY A 162 -5.94 -5.90 -5.75
N CYS A 163 -5.76 -5.01 -6.72
CA CYS A 163 -6.76 -4.02 -7.15
C CYS A 163 -7.47 -4.39 -8.46
N ARG A 164 -7.09 -5.51 -9.09
CA ARG A 164 -7.59 -5.97 -10.40
C ARG A 164 -7.46 -4.94 -11.51
N VAL A 165 -6.41 -4.13 -11.43
CA VAL A 165 -6.02 -3.19 -12.47
C VAL A 165 -5.79 -3.96 -13.76
N GLN A 166 -6.36 -3.48 -14.87
CA GLN A 166 -6.15 -4.08 -16.19
C GLN A 166 -5.14 -3.29 -17.02
N LYS A 167 -5.06 -1.96 -16.82
CA LYS A 167 -4.08 -1.10 -17.50
C LYS A 167 -3.61 0.06 -16.63
N VAL A 168 -2.49 0.67 -17.01
CA VAL A 168 -1.99 1.91 -16.42
C VAL A 168 -2.12 3.03 -17.44
N ILE A 169 -2.55 4.21 -16.98
CA ILE A 169 -2.64 5.45 -17.75
C ILE A 169 -1.59 6.42 -17.20
N GLY A 170 -0.82 7.03 -18.11
CA GLY A 170 0.33 7.88 -17.78
C GLY A 170 1.65 7.13 -17.91
N ASN A 171 2.76 7.76 -17.54
CA ASN A 171 4.10 7.19 -17.69
C ASN A 171 4.85 7.11 -16.35
N PHE A 172 5.50 5.98 -16.07
CA PHE A 172 6.33 5.85 -14.88
C PHE A 172 7.61 6.70 -14.94
N THR A 173 8.01 7.20 -16.12
CA THR A 173 9.07 8.21 -16.26
C THR A 173 8.77 9.50 -15.50
N ASP A 174 7.50 9.80 -15.22
CA ASP A 174 7.10 10.99 -14.46
C ASP A 174 7.47 10.91 -12.96
N PHE A 175 7.96 9.75 -12.51
CA PHE A 175 8.42 9.51 -11.14
C PHE A 175 9.95 9.36 -11.13
N PRO A 176 10.70 10.47 -11.10
CA PRO A 176 12.16 10.46 -11.24
C PRO A 176 12.89 9.78 -10.08
N ASN A 177 12.19 9.52 -8.97
CA ASN A 177 12.75 8.90 -7.76
C ASN A 177 12.22 7.49 -7.50
N LEU A 178 11.41 6.92 -8.41
CA LEU A 178 10.74 5.64 -8.19
C LEU A 178 11.74 4.48 -8.24
N LYS A 179 11.95 3.83 -7.08
CA LYS A 179 12.89 2.71 -6.92
C LYS A 179 12.19 1.36 -6.86
N ALA A 180 10.99 1.33 -6.32
CA ALA A 180 10.22 0.11 -6.12
C ALA A 180 8.79 0.28 -6.63
N LEU A 181 8.40 -0.59 -7.57
CA LEU A 181 7.03 -0.72 -8.06
C LEU A 181 6.50 -2.11 -7.71
N SER A 182 5.30 -2.16 -7.15
CA SER A 182 4.55 -3.40 -6.97
C SER A 182 3.15 -3.23 -7.52
N LEU A 183 2.78 -4.08 -8.47
CA LEU A 183 1.44 -4.21 -9.02
C LEU A 183 0.94 -5.65 -8.86
N ASP A 184 1.29 -6.28 -7.75
CA ASP A 184 0.96 -7.67 -7.47
C ASP A 184 -0.57 -7.90 -7.44
N ASN A 185 -1.01 -9.09 -7.85
CA ASN A 185 -2.39 -9.55 -7.83
C ASN A 185 -3.35 -8.62 -8.60
N ASN A 186 -2.92 -8.13 -9.75
CA ASN A 186 -3.77 -7.40 -10.71
C ASN A 186 -4.03 -8.27 -11.96
N ASN A 187 -4.54 -7.68 -13.04
CA ASN A 187 -4.88 -8.36 -14.30
C ASN A 187 -4.13 -7.71 -15.48
N LEU A 188 -2.81 -7.51 -15.34
CA LEU A 188 -2.02 -6.71 -16.28
C LEU A 188 -1.49 -7.46 -17.51
N ASN A 189 -1.78 -8.76 -17.66
CA ASN A 189 -1.23 -9.57 -18.76
C ASN A 189 -1.45 -8.92 -20.14
N ASP A 190 -2.70 -8.56 -20.45
CA ASP A 190 -3.05 -8.03 -21.77
C ASP A 190 -2.49 -6.62 -21.99
N TRP A 191 -2.31 -5.84 -20.93
CA TRP A 191 -1.71 -4.52 -21.03
C TRP A 191 -0.19 -4.58 -21.23
N LEU A 192 0.47 -5.60 -20.68
CA LEU A 192 1.91 -5.83 -20.83
C LEU A 192 2.26 -6.61 -22.12
N SER A 193 1.27 -7.09 -22.87
CA SER A 193 1.45 -7.90 -24.08
C SER A 193 0.67 -7.30 -25.27
N PRO A 194 1.31 -6.50 -26.14
CA PRO A 194 2.74 -6.18 -26.18
C PRO A 194 3.17 -5.17 -25.10
N LEU A 195 4.48 -5.11 -24.83
CA LEU A 195 5.06 -4.18 -23.87
C LEU A 195 4.69 -2.72 -24.25
N PRO A 196 3.94 -1.99 -23.43
CA PRO A 196 3.49 -0.65 -23.78
C PRO A 196 4.60 0.37 -23.51
N ASN A 197 4.64 1.46 -24.28
CA ASN A 197 5.61 2.55 -24.09
C ASN A 197 5.47 3.17 -22.69
N GLU A 198 4.27 3.16 -22.14
CA GLU A 198 3.91 3.61 -20.79
C GLU A 198 4.60 2.81 -19.68
N PHE A 199 5.10 1.60 -19.98
CA PHE A 199 5.90 0.79 -19.06
C PHE A 199 7.39 1.15 -19.12
N SER A 200 7.68 2.46 -19.14
CA SER A 200 9.03 3.02 -19.11
C SER A 200 9.29 3.72 -17.78
N PHE A 201 10.50 3.62 -17.27
CA PHE A 201 10.91 4.14 -15.96
C PHE A 201 12.05 5.17 -16.07
N SER A 202 12.34 5.86 -14.97
CA SER A 202 13.62 6.55 -14.80
C SER A 202 14.73 5.55 -14.45
N ASP A 203 16.00 5.95 -14.58
CA ASP A 203 17.16 5.12 -14.22
C ASP A 203 17.21 4.74 -12.74
N THR A 204 16.31 5.28 -11.89
CA THR A 204 16.28 4.97 -10.46
C THR A 204 15.54 3.68 -10.12
N ILE A 205 14.84 3.05 -11.09
CA ILE A 205 14.10 1.82 -10.82
C ILE A 205 15.05 0.67 -10.46
N GLU A 206 14.82 0.05 -9.30
CA GLU A 206 15.64 -1.04 -8.78
C GLU A 206 14.85 -2.36 -8.79
N SER A 207 13.54 -2.32 -8.51
CA SER A 207 12.73 -3.51 -8.36
C SER A 207 11.28 -3.34 -8.84
N ILE A 208 10.77 -4.38 -9.49
CA ILE A 208 9.39 -4.45 -9.96
C ILE A 208 8.78 -5.79 -9.53
N SER A 209 7.60 -5.76 -8.92
CA SER A 209 6.81 -6.95 -8.58
C SER A 209 5.50 -6.97 -9.36
N LEU A 210 5.29 -8.05 -10.13
CA LEU A 210 4.11 -8.31 -10.96
C LEU A 210 3.51 -9.69 -10.64
N ARG A 211 3.69 -10.20 -9.42
CA ARG A 211 3.14 -11.51 -9.01
C ARG A 211 1.62 -11.49 -9.13
N GLY A 212 0.99 -12.62 -9.34
CA GLY A 212 -0.47 -12.72 -9.45
C GLY A 212 -1.09 -12.02 -10.66
N ASN A 213 -0.32 -11.59 -11.67
CA ASN A 213 -0.84 -10.96 -12.90
C ASN A 213 -1.09 -11.92 -14.05
N LYS A 214 -0.82 -13.22 -13.86
CA LYS A 214 -1.00 -14.28 -14.88
C LYS A 214 -0.22 -14.03 -16.18
N LEU A 215 0.99 -13.48 -16.05
CA LEU A 215 1.86 -13.22 -17.20
C LEU A 215 2.27 -14.54 -17.87
N ASP A 216 2.21 -14.59 -19.19
CA ASP A 216 2.78 -15.71 -19.95
C ASP A 216 4.33 -15.63 -20.02
N ASN A 217 4.96 -16.75 -20.41
CA ASN A 217 6.42 -16.87 -20.43
C ASN A 217 7.08 -15.90 -21.41
N ASP A 218 6.44 -15.60 -22.54
CA ASP A 218 7.01 -14.72 -23.56
C ASP A 218 7.00 -13.26 -23.10
N THR A 219 5.92 -12.84 -22.42
CA THR A 219 5.79 -11.55 -21.76
C THR A 219 6.84 -11.39 -20.68
N VAL A 220 7.01 -12.39 -19.79
CA VAL A 220 8.05 -12.35 -18.75
C VAL A 220 9.45 -12.28 -19.37
N ARG A 221 9.74 -13.07 -20.40
CA ARG A 221 11.05 -13.06 -21.08
C ARG A 221 11.34 -11.68 -21.67
N THR A 222 10.36 -11.10 -22.38
CA THR A 222 10.48 -9.76 -22.99
C THR A 222 10.70 -8.69 -21.93
N LEU A 223 9.95 -8.74 -20.83
CA LEU A 223 10.08 -7.81 -19.71
C LEU A 223 11.47 -7.87 -19.07
N VAL A 224 11.97 -9.06 -18.74
CA VAL A 224 13.29 -9.20 -18.09
C VAL A 224 14.39 -8.68 -19.00
N SER A 225 14.40 -9.03 -20.28
CA SER A 225 15.40 -8.53 -21.23
C SER A 225 15.31 -7.01 -21.34
N TYR A 226 14.12 -6.46 -21.57
CA TYR A 226 13.91 -5.01 -21.65
C TYR A 226 14.41 -4.27 -20.40
N LEU A 227 14.03 -4.74 -19.21
CA LEU A 227 14.40 -4.08 -17.95
C LEU A 227 15.90 -4.15 -17.68
N LYS A 228 16.52 -5.32 -17.93
CA LYS A 228 17.96 -5.54 -17.75
C LYS A 228 18.81 -4.71 -18.71
N ASP A 229 18.39 -4.61 -19.96
CA ASP A 229 19.17 -3.94 -21.02
C ASP A 229 18.96 -2.42 -20.99
N THR A 230 17.80 -1.95 -20.53
CA THR A 230 17.45 -0.52 -20.53
C THR A 230 17.85 0.21 -19.25
N TYR A 231 17.70 -0.43 -18.08
CA TYR A 231 17.83 0.26 -16.79
C TYR A 231 19.05 -0.22 -16.00
N PRO A 232 20.12 0.60 -15.88
CA PRO A 232 21.39 0.17 -15.30
C PRO A 232 21.31 -0.17 -13.80
N ASN A 233 20.33 0.40 -13.08
CA ASN A 233 20.11 0.14 -11.66
C ASN A 233 19.09 -0.97 -11.40
N PHE A 234 18.46 -1.53 -12.44
CA PHE A 234 17.46 -2.57 -12.27
C PHE A 234 18.08 -3.86 -11.74
N ARG A 235 17.47 -4.43 -10.71
CA ARG A 235 18.00 -5.60 -10.00
C ARG A 235 17.08 -6.80 -10.11
N GLN A 236 15.78 -6.61 -9.91
CA GLN A 236 14.87 -7.71 -9.65
C GLN A 236 13.48 -7.51 -10.24
N LEU A 237 13.03 -8.52 -10.99
CA LEU A 237 11.64 -8.75 -11.36
C LEU A 237 11.07 -9.89 -10.51
N PHE A 238 9.94 -9.66 -9.85
CA PHE A 238 9.19 -10.72 -9.16
C PHE A 238 7.94 -11.06 -9.96
N VAL A 239 7.79 -12.33 -10.36
CA VAL A 239 6.60 -12.86 -11.07
C VAL A 239 6.23 -14.23 -10.49
N ASP A 240 5.04 -14.73 -10.82
CA ASP A 240 4.68 -16.10 -10.49
C ASP A 240 5.49 -17.08 -11.35
N THR A 241 6.14 -18.03 -10.72
CA THR A 241 7.10 -18.91 -11.42
C THR A 241 6.62 -20.33 -11.63
N THR A 242 5.37 -20.62 -11.26
CA THR A 242 4.83 -21.98 -11.26
C THR A 242 4.82 -22.62 -12.66
N ASN A 243 4.94 -21.84 -13.73
CA ASN A 243 4.95 -22.31 -15.12
C ASN A 243 6.15 -21.80 -15.95
N LEU A 244 7.23 -21.30 -15.32
CA LEU A 244 8.38 -20.84 -16.09
C LEU A 244 9.01 -21.97 -16.88
N SER A 245 9.25 -21.70 -18.16
CA SER A 245 9.91 -22.65 -19.05
C SER A 245 11.35 -22.92 -18.60
N ARG A 246 11.87 -24.11 -18.90
CA ARG A 246 13.20 -24.58 -18.45
C ARG A 246 14.33 -23.66 -18.92
N ASP A 247 14.19 -23.10 -20.10
CA ASP A 247 15.12 -22.14 -20.69
C ASP A 247 15.23 -20.82 -19.89
N MET A 248 14.28 -20.48 -19.01
CA MET A 248 14.34 -19.26 -18.20
C MET A 248 15.07 -19.45 -16.85
N HIS A 249 15.54 -20.66 -16.54
CA HIS A 249 16.16 -20.95 -15.23
C HIS A 249 17.46 -20.17 -15.00
N TYR A 250 18.19 -19.81 -16.06
CA TYR A 250 19.41 -19.00 -15.91
C TYR A 250 19.09 -17.60 -15.35
N LEU A 251 17.95 -16.99 -15.70
CA LEU A 251 17.53 -15.68 -15.18
C LEU A 251 17.27 -15.72 -13.67
N VAL A 252 16.83 -16.88 -13.17
CA VAL A 252 16.69 -17.11 -11.72
C VAL A 252 18.06 -17.22 -11.05
N MET A 253 19.01 -17.91 -11.69
CA MET A 253 20.38 -18.04 -11.17
C MET A 253 21.13 -16.71 -11.15
N GLU A 254 20.91 -15.85 -12.15
CA GLU A 254 21.45 -14.49 -12.22
C GLU A 254 20.77 -13.51 -11.25
N ARG A 255 19.74 -13.94 -10.50
CA ARG A 255 18.98 -13.15 -9.52
C ARG A 255 18.13 -12.01 -10.10
N TYR A 256 18.03 -11.89 -11.41
CA TYR A 256 17.10 -10.94 -12.06
C TYR A 256 15.65 -11.37 -11.92
N LEU A 257 15.39 -12.68 -11.83
CA LEU A 257 14.06 -13.25 -11.67
C LEU A 257 13.96 -13.96 -10.32
N VAL A 258 13.15 -13.42 -9.39
CA VAL A 258 12.99 -14.02 -8.07
C VAL A 258 11.74 -14.90 -8.04
N SER A 259 11.96 -16.20 -7.81
CA SER A 259 10.91 -17.22 -7.76
C SER A 259 10.39 -17.43 -6.34
N TYR A 260 9.09 -17.25 -6.14
CA TYR A 260 8.41 -17.73 -4.94
C TYR A 260 7.56 -18.96 -5.29
N ARG A 261 7.95 -20.12 -4.74
CA ARG A 261 7.01 -21.25 -4.66
C ARG A 261 5.89 -20.83 -3.71
N THR A 262 4.65 -21.10 -4.10
CA THR A 262 3.42 -20.83 -3.35
C THR A 262 3.49 -21.36 -1.91
N MET A 263 4.08 -20.58 -1.00
CA MET A 263 3.61 -20.54 0.38
C MET A 263 2.36 -19.66 0.37
N HIS A 264 1.31 -20.11 1.06
CA HIS A 264 0.09 -19.34 1.26
C HIS A 264 0.42 -17.87 1.57
N PRO A 265 -0.41 -16.89 1.11
CA PRO A 265 -0.18 -15.48 1.37
C PRO A 265 -0.41 -15.18 2.86
N VAL A 266 0.55 -15.56 3.70
CA VAL A 266 0.85 -14.79 4.88
C VAL A 266 1.47 -13.53 4.32
N LEU A 267 0.72 -12.45 4.43
CA LEU A 267 1.18 -11.11 4.11
C LEU A 267 2.52 -10.92 4.84
N ASP A 268 3.63 -10.99 4.11
CA ASP A 268 4.87 -10.39 4.55
C ASP A 268 4.60 -8.89 4.58
N GLU A 269 3.98 -8.44 5.67
CA GLU A 269 3.99 -7.04 6.05
C GLU A 269 5.47 -6.64 6.05
N PRO A 270 5.85 -5.51 5.43
CA PRO A 270 7.14 -4.92 5.74
C PRO A 270 7.15 -4.71 7.26
N ILE A 271 7.95 -5.52 7.96
CA ILE A 271 8.16 -5.39 9.40
C ILE A 271 8.89 -4.06 9.58
N PHE A 272 8.16 -3.05 10.08
CA PHE A 272 8.69 -1.79 10.55
C PHE A 272 8.69 -1.75 12.09
#